data_AF-A0A7X7R3Z4-F1
#
_entry.id   AF-A0A7X7R3Z4-F1
#
_cell.length_a   1.000
_cell.length_b   1.000
_cell.length_c   1.000
_cell.angle_alpha   90.00
_cell.angle_beta   90.00
_cell.angle_gamma   90.00
#
_symmetry.space_group_name_H-M   'P 1'
#
loop_
_entity.id
_entity.type
_entity.pdbx_description
1 polymer ?
#
loop_
_entity_poly.entity_id
_entity_poly.type
_entity_poly.pdbx_seq_one_letter_code
_entity_poly.pdbx_strand_id
1 'polypeptide(L)'
;MKKIVDTRGLNCPQPVILTRQALIDSEVDEVVTIVDNETALENVSKLANSLRLTANVDEKGGQFYISILKDEILNDVNIAQSSHANVVVLITSNVLGSGDDALGGILMKSFMYTLTQMEGTFQVLIFMNSGVLLPTEGS
;
A
#
# COMPACT_ATOMS: atom_id res chain seq x y z
N MET A 1 -0.82 12.04 -19.73
CA MET A 1 0.67 12.11 -19.74
C MET A 1 1.31 10.88 -19.10
N LYS A 2 2.59 10.60 -19.36
CA LYS A 2 3.36 9.54 -18.68
C LYS A 2 4.04 10.07 -17.42
N LYS A 3 3.86 9.40 -16.28
CA LYS A 3 4.50 9.75 -14.99
C LYS A 3 5.36 8.60 -14.49
N ILE A 4 6.60 8.90 -14.10
CA ILE A 4 7.54 7.92 -13.54
C ILE A 4 7.54 8.10 -12.02
N VAL A 5 7.37 6.99 -11.31
CA VAL A 5 7.34 6.92 -9.84
C VAL A 5 8.48 6.02 -9.39
N ASP A 6 9.61 6.62 -9.04
CA ASP A 6 10.78 5.90 -8.56
C ASP A 6 10.64 5.62 -7.05
N THR A 7 10.58 4.34 -6.69
CA THR A 7 10.34 3.90 -5.31
C THR A 7 11.40 2.92 -4.84
N ARG A 8 12.55 2.88 -5.52
CA ARG A 8 13.70 2.06 -5.12
C ARG A 8 14.20 2.49 -3.74
N GLY A 9 14.60 1.51 -2.93
CA GLY A 9 15.02 1.71 -1.54
C GLY A 9 13.87 2.01 -0.57
N LEU A 10 12.62 2.10 -1.05
CA LEU A 10 11.46 2.30 -0.19
C LEU A 10 10.86 0.97 0.24
N ASN A 11 10.69 0.81 1.55
CA ASN A 11 10.03 -0.35 2.10
C ASN A 11 8.51 -0.29 1.86
N CYS A 12 7.88 -1.46 1.78
CA CYS A 12 6.41 -1.53 1.81
C CYS A 12 5.87 -0.84 3.08
N PRO A 13 4.76 -0.09 2.99
CA PRO A 13 3.83 0.00 1.86
C PRO A 13 4.12 1.14 0.84
N GLN A 14 5.24 1.85 0.95
CA GLN A 14 5.47 3.10 0.20
C GLN A 14 5.35 2.98 -1.33
N PRO A 15 5.95 1.96 -1.99
CA PRO A 15 5.81 1.80 -3.45
C PRO A 15 4.35 1.76 -3.92
N VAL A 16 3.48 1.08 -3.17
CA VAL A 16 2.05 0.92 -3.51
C VAL A 16 1.32 2.25 -3.38
N ILE A 17 1.59 3.00 -2.31
CA ILE A 17 0.92 4.28 -2.02
C ILE A 17 1.25 5.33 -3.09
N LEU A 18 2.54 5.50 -3.38
CA LEU A 18 2.99 6.49 -4.35
C LEU A 18 2.48 6.17 -5.76
N THR A 19 2.46 4.88 -6.12
CA THR A 19 1.86 4.41 -7.37
C THR A 19 0.37 4.74 -7.43
N ARG A 20 -0.39 4.42 -6.37
CA ARG A 20 -1.83 4.72 -6.29
C ARG A 20 -2.10 6.22 -6.42
N GLN A 21 -1.32 7.06 -5.75
CA GLN A 21 -1.48 8.51 -5.82
C GLN A 21 -1.25 9.03 -7.24
N ALA A 22 -0.24 8.52 -7.94
CA ALA A 22 -0.01 8.84 -9.36
C ALA A 22 -1.14 8.30 -10.27
N LEU A 23 -1.75 7.18 -9.90
CA LEU A 23 -2.90 6.62 -10.64
C LEU A 23 -4.20 7.40 -10.41
N ILE A 24 -4.35 8.14 -9.32
CA ILE A 24 -5.53 9.00 -9.05
C ILE A 24 -5.45 10.33 -9.83
N ASP A 25 -4.23 10.79 -10.14
CA ASP A 25 -3.97 12.04 -10.86
C ASP A 25 -4.58 12.01 -12.28
N SER A 26 -5.60 12.83 -12.53
CA SER A 26 -6.38 12.82 -13.79
C SER A 26 -5.59 13.24 -15.03
N GLU A 27 -4.44 13.90 -14.87
CA GLU A 27 -3.60 14.33 -15.99
C GLU A 27 -2.63 13.23 -16.48
N VAL A 28 -2.60 12.10 -15.78
CA VAL A 28 -1.69 10.98 -16.03
C VAL A 28 -2.46 9.83 -16.69
N ASP A 29 -2.00 9.39 -17.86
CA ASP A 29 -2.57 8.27 -18.63
C ASP A 29 -1.76 6.98 -18.43
N GLU A 30 -0.46 7.12 -18.11
CA GLU A 30 0.45 6.01 -17.88
C GLU A 30 1.30 6.29 -16.65
N VAL A 31 1.34 5.33 -15.72
CA VAL A 31 2.25 5.35 -14.56
C VAL A 31 3.30 4.26 -14.73
N VAL A 32 4.58 4.63 -14.66
CA VAL A 32 5.68 3.67 -14.60
C VAL A 32 6.30 3.70 -13.21
N THR A 33 6.11 2.62 -12.46
CA THR A 33 6.67 2.48 -11.12
C THR A 33 7.96 1.67 -11.16
N ILE A 34 9.02 2.19 -10.55
CA ILE A 34 10.32 1.51 -10.47
C ILE A 34 10.51 0.97 -9.05
N VAL A 35 10.73 -0.33 -8.93
CA VAL A 35 11.01 -1.03 -7.67
C VAL A 35 12.27 -1.89 -7.80
N ASP A 36 12.87 -2.25 -6.67
CA ASP A 36 14.16 -2.94 -6.59
C ASP A 36 14.06 -4.36 -6.01
N ASN A 37 12.85 -4.85 -5.72
CA ASN A 37 12.66 -6.17 -5.14
C ASN A 37 11.33 -6.80 -5.60
N GLU A 38 11.29 -8.13 -5.57
CA GLU A 38 10.16 -8.94 -6.04
C GLU A 38 8.90 -8.74 -5.19
N THR A 39 9.03 -8.52 -3.88
CA THR A 39 7.88 -8.25 -3.00
C THR A 39 7.18 -6.94 -3.38
N ALA A 40 7.93 -5.88 -3.65
CA ALA A 40 7.39 -4.61 -4.10
C ALA A 40 6.76 -4.75 -5.51
N LEU A 41 7.38 -5.53 -6.39
CA LEU A 41 6.80 -5.88 -7.70
C LEU A 41 5.42 -6.54 -7.55
N GLU A 42 5.33 -7.58 -6.73
CA GLU A 42 4.06 -8.27 -6.49
C GLU A 42 2.99 -7.32 -5.92
N ASN A 43 3.36 -6.50 -4.94
CA ASN A 43 2.41 -5.62 -4.25
C ASN A 43 1.87 -4.53 -5.19
N VAL A 44 2.73 -3.93 -6.01
CA VAL A 44 2.30 -2.94 -7.02
C VAL A 44 1.49 -3.59 -8.13
N SER A 45 1.85 -4.80 -8.56
CA SER A 45 1.06 -5.56 -9.55
C SER A 45 -0.32 -5.95 -9.01
N LYS A 46 -0.41 -6.34 -7.72
CA LYS A 46 -1.69 -6.60 -7.03
C LYS A 46 -2.56 -5.34 -6.96
N LEU A 47 -1.98 -4.17 -6.73
CA LEU A 47 -2.70 -2.89 -6.79
C LEU A 47 -3.33 -2.66 -8.16
N ALA A 48 -2.55 -2.78 -9.24
CA ALA A 48 -3.07 -2.60 -10.60
C ALA A 48 -4.26 -3.54 -10.88
N ASN A 49 -4.10 -4.83 -10.55
CA ASN A 49 -5.15 -5.83 -10.69
C ASN A 49 -6.40 -5.51 -9.85
N SER A 50 -6.23 -4.99 -8.63
CA SER A 50 -7.35 -4.60 -7.75
C SER A 50 -8.16 -3.43 -8.33
N LEU A 51 -7.50 -2.56 -9.10
CA LEU A 51 -8.11 -1.46 -9.84
C LEU A 51 -8.60 -1.88 -11.23
N ARG A 52 -8.51 -3.17 -11.57
CA ARG A 52 -8.82 -3.72 -12.90
C ARG A 52 -8.00 -3.08 -14.03
N LEU A 53 -6.79 -2.66 -13.71
CA LEU A 53 -5.81 -2.12 -14.67
C LEU A 53 -4.78 -3.20 -15.03
N THR A 54 -4.28 -3.15 -16.26
CA THR A 54 -3.21 -4.04 -16.72
C THR A 54 -1.86 -3.45 -16.36
N ALA A 55 -1.03 -4.23 -15.67
CA ALA A 55 0.37 -3.91 -15.40
C ALA A 55 1.29 -4.74 -16.30
N ASN A 56 2.18 -4.06 -17.03
CA ASN A 56 3.26 -4.69 -17.79
C ASN A 56 4.57 -4.49 -17.04
N VAL A 57 5.32 -5.59 -16.87
CA VAL A 57 6.56 -5.60 -16.08
C VAL A 57 7.74 -5.79 -17.03
N ASP A 58 8.75 -4.95 -16.89
CA ASP A 58 10.02 -5.04 -17.59
C ASP A 58 11.17 -5.06 -16.56
N GLU A 59 11.99 -6.10 -16.59
CA GLU A 59 13.12 -6.28 -15.67
C GLU A 59 14.42 -5.83 -16.32
N LYS A 60 15.13 -4.89 -15.67
CA LYS A 60 16.42 -4.38 -16.13
C LYS A 60 17.38 -4.28 -14.95
N GLY A 61 18.45 -5.06 -14.99
CA GLY A 61 19.55 -4.96 -14.02
C GLY A 61 19.14 -5.20 -12.56
N GLY A 62 18.15 -6.07 -12.32
CA GLY A 62 17.61 -6.33 -10.98
C GLY A 62 16.65 -5.26 -10.47
N GLN A 63 16.23 -4.30 -11.32
CA GLN A 63 15.11 -3.41 -11.05
C GLN A 63 13.93 -3.77 -11.93
N PHE A 64 12.73 -3.56 -11.41
CA PHE A 64 11.47 -3.83 -12.11
C PHE A 64 10.78 -2.52 -12.46
N TYR A 65 10.38 -2.38 -13.72
CA TYR A 65 9.65 -1.25 -14.27
C TYR A 65 8.23 -1.71 -14.55
N ILE A 66 7.27 -1.20 -13.81
CA ILE A 66 5.87 -1.61 -13.84
C ILE A 66 5.07 -0.52 -14.54
N SER A 67 4.75 -0.72 -15.81
CA SER A 67 3.96 0.20 -16.63
C SER A 67 2.47 -0.12 -16.51
N ILE A 68 1.71 0.83 -16.00
CA ILE A 68 0.26 0.73 -15.77
C ILE A 68 -0.42 1.80 -16.63
N LEU A 69 -1.22 1.35 -17.60
CA LEU A 69 -2.01 2.22 -18.47
C LEU A 69 -3.41 2.43 -17.87
N LYS A 70 -3.86 3.67 -17.82
CA LYS A 70 -5.26 4.02 -17.53
C LYS A 70 -6.03 3.98 -18.84
N ASP A 71 -6.93 3.02 -18.96
CA ASP A 71 -7.79 2.93 -20.14
C ASP A 71 -8.92 3.96 -20.00
N GLU A 72 -9.21 4.74 -21.05
CA GLU A 72 -10.20 5.85 -20.99
C GLU A 72 -11.60 5.38 -20.57
N ILE A 73 -11.94 4.11 -20.81
CA ILE A 73 -13.22 3.49 -20.46
C ILE A 73 -13.37 3.33 -18.93
N LEU A 74 -12.27 3.33 -18.17
CA LEU A 74 -12.27 3.19 -16.71
C LEU A 74 -12.31 4.54 -15.98
N ASN A 75 -12.25 5.67 -16.68
CA ASN A 75 -12.33 7.01 -16.08
C ASN A 75 -13.66 7.27 -15.35
N ASP A 76 -14.72 6.52 -15.69
CA ASP A 76 -16.03 6.61 -15.04
C ASP A 76 -16.20 5.62 -13.87
N VAL A 77 -15.28 4.67 -13.72
CA VAL A 77 -15.24 3.78 -12.55
C VAL A 77 -14.40 4.50 -11.50
N ASN A 78 -15.04 5.41 -10.76
CA ASN A 78 -14.59 5.99 -9.50
C ASN A 78 -13.41 5.23 -8.85
N ILE A 79 -12.17 5.60 -9.20
CA ILE A 79 -10.97 5.15 -8.46
C ILE A 79 -11.05 5.65 -6.99
N ALA A 80 -11.88 6.68 -6.76
CA ALA A 80 -12.30 7.19 -5.46
C ALA A 80 -13.34 6.31 -4.72
N GLN A 81 -14.02 5.37 -5.38
CA GLN A 81 -15.02 4.47 -4.80
C GLN A 81 -14.68 2.99 -5.07
N SER A 82 -13.44 2.58 -4.82
CA SER A 82 -13.27 1.19 -4.36
C SER A 82 -13.99 1.11 -3.02
N SER A 83 -15.21 0.56 -3.03
CA SER A 83 -16.07 0.22 -1.89
C SER A 83 -15.35 0.36 -0.55
N HIS A 84 -15.79 1.28 0.33
CA HIS A 84 -15.34 1.28 1.72
C HIS A 84 -15.43 -0.14 2.23
N ALA A 85 -14.30 -0.83 2.30
CA ALA A 85 -14.31 -2.19 2.79
C ALA A 85 -14.78 -2.04 4.24
N ASN A 86 -15.85 -2.75 4.61
CA ASN A 86 -16.36 -2.79 5.98
C ASN A 86 -15.36 -3.56 6.86
N VAL A 87 -14.10 -3.09 6.90
CA VAL A 87 -13.00 -3.72 7.62
C VAL A 87 -12.98 -3.13 9.00
N VAL A 88 -13.14 -4.00 9.98
CA VAL A 88 -12.92 -3.73 11.39
C VAL A 88 -11.63 -4.45 11.78
N VAL A 89 -10.68 -3.71 12.35
CA VAL A 89 -9.39 -4.27 12.78
C VAL A 89 -9.38 -4.32 14.30
N LEU A 90 -9.21 -5.53 14.86
CA LEU A 90 -9.05 -5.75 16.28
C LEU A 90 -7.57 -5.96 16.62
N ILE A 91 -7.04 -5.16 17.54
CA ILE A 91 -5.66 -5.19 17.99
C ILE A 91 -5.63 -5.52 19.48
N THR A 92 -5.23 -6.74 19.80
CA THR A 92 -5.22 -7.27 21.17
C THR A 92 -3.83 -7.23 21.82
N SER A 93 -2.80 -6.77 21.13
CA SER A 93 -1.41 -6.77 21.61
C SER A 93 -0.65 -5.56 21.07
N ASN A 94 0.35 -5.08 21.81
CA ASN A 94 1.32 -4.08 21.36
C ASN A 94 2.53 -4.68 20.60
N VAL A 95 2.57 -6.01 20.45
CA VAL A 95 3.56 -6.72 19.62
C VAL A 95 2.87 -7.58 18.59
N LEU A 96 3.51 -7.75 17.42
CA LEU A 96 3.02 -8.60 16.33
C LEU A 96 3.82 -9.92 16.32
N GLY A 97 3.14 -11.05 16.46
CA GLY A 97 3.77 -12.37 16.54
C GLY A 97 4.11 -12.79 17.97
N SER A 98 4.94 -13.82 18.11
CA SER A 98 5.38 -14.36 19.40
C SER A 98 6.85 -14.79 19.36
N GLY A 99 7.51 -14.83 20.53
CA GLY A 99 8.90 -15.30 20.69
C GLY A 99 9.87 -14.17 21.04
N ASP A 100 10.02 -13.19 20.15
CA ASP A 100 10.88 -12.02 20.35
C ASP A 100 10.05 -10.74 20.37
N ASP A 101 9.87 -10.16 21.55
CA ASP A 101 9.07 -8.95 21.75
C ASP A 101 9.70 -7.70 21.12
N ALA A 102 11.03 -7.64 21.00
CA ALA A 102 11.69 -6.51 20.37
C ALA A 102 11.41 -6.49 18.86
N LEU A 103 11.55 -7.64 18.20
CA LEU A 103 11.15 -7.80 16.80
C LEU A 103 9.64 -7.59 16.63
N GLY A 104 8.83 -8.18 17.52
CA GLY A 104 7.38 -8.03 17.50
C GLY A 104 6.91 -6.58 17.61
N GLY A 105 7.62 -5.75 18.40
CA GLY A 105 7.37 -4.31 18.49
C GLY A 105 7.71 -3.56 17.20
N ILE A 106 8.83 -3.88 16.53
CA ILE A 106 9.20 -3.31 15.22
C ILE A 106 8.14 -3.64 14.17
N LEU A 107 7.67 -4.88 14.16
CA LEU A 107 6.62 -5.33 13.25
C LEU A 107 5.27 -4.65 13.54
N MET A 108 4.89 -4.52 14.81
CA MET A 108 3.67 -3.79 15.21
C MET A 108 3.73 -2.33 14.78
N LYS A 109 4.88 -1.66 14.95
CA LYS A 109 5.08 -0.28 14.49
C LYS A 109 4.89 -0.15 12.98
N SER A 110 5.44 -1.09 12.21
CA SER A 110 5.30 -1.13 10.75
C SER A 110 3.85 -1.38 10.32
N PHE A 111 3.13 -2.24 11.06
CA PHE A 111 1.71 -2.50 10.84
C PHE A 111 0.85 -1.26 11.14
N MET A 112 1.07 -0.58 12.28
CA MET A 112 0.37 0.67 12.61
C MET A 112 0.62 1.75 11.57
N TYR A 113 1.89 1.94 11.18
CA TYR A 113 2.23 2.85 10.10
C TYR A 113 1.46 2.51 8.82
N THR A 114 1.41 1.24 8.43
CA THR A 114 0.67 0.79 7.24
C THR A 114 -0.81 1.12 7.33
N LEU A 115 -1.45 0.91 8.49
CA LEU A 115 -2.86 1.28 8.69
C LEU A 115 -3.09 2.79 8.47
N THR A 116 -2.18 3.66 8.93
CA THR A 116 -2.34 5.12 8.69
C THR A 116 -2.31 5.49 7.20
N GLN A 117 -1.65 4.69 6.37
CA GLN A 117 -1.57 4.96 4.93
C GLN A 117 -2.75 4.39 4.13
N MET A 118 -3.59 3.59 4.78
CA MET A 118 -4.76 2.96 4.19
C MET A 118 -6.04 3.79 4.39
N GLU A 119 -5.94 5.12 4.27
CA GLU A 119 -7.07 6.04 4.46
C GLU A 119 -8.28 5.65 3.61
N GLY A 120 -9.47 5.60 4.25
CA GLY A 120 -10.74 5.28 3.61
C GLY A 120 -11.03 3.77 3.41
N THR A 121 -10.14 2.87 3.82
CA THR A 121 -10.28 1.41 3.59
C THR A 121 -10.76 0.60 4.81
N PHE A 122 -10.67 1.14 6.02
CA PHE A 122 -11.21 0.52 7.24
C PHE A 122 -12.11 1.51 7.98
N GLN A 123 -13.08 0.98 8.73
CA GLN A 123 -14.09 1.80 9.42
C GLN A 123 -13.81 1.94 10.91
N VAL A 124 -13.27 0.89 11.54
CA VAL A 124 -13.12 0.84 12.99
C VAL A 124 -11.81 0.14 13.35
N LEU A 125 -11.08 0.75 14.28
CA LEU A 125 -9.96 0.16 15.01
C LEU A 125 -10.42 -0.10 16.45
N ILE A 126 -10.35 -1.35 16.89
CA ILE A 126 -10.67 -1.76 18.26
C ILE A 126 -9.36 -2.17 18.94
N PHE A 127 -9.06 -1.58 20.09
CA PHE A 127 -7.86 -1.91 20.88
C PHE A 127 -8.26 -2.61 22.17
N MET A 128 -7.54 -3.67 22.53
CA MET A 128 -7.78 -4.48 23.73
C MET A 128 -6.45 -4.95 24.33
N ASN A 129 -6.48 -5.35 25.61
CA ASN A 129 -5.31 -5.82 26.38
C ASN A 129 -4.10 -4.87 26.21
N SER A 130 -2.89 -5.37 25.93
CA SER A 130 -1.73 -4.48 25.72
C SER A 130 -1.82 -3.64 24.45
N GLY A 131 -2.70 -3.97 23.50
CA GLY A 131 -2.96 -3.15 22.32
C GLY A 131 -3.47 -1.74 22.65
N VAL A 132 -4.07 -1.51 23.83
CA VAL A 132 -4.53 -0.18 24.26
C VAL A 132 -3.40 0.83 24.46
N LEU A 133 -2.14 0.39 24.48
CA LEU A 133 -0.97 1.27 24.58
C LEU A 133 -0.65 1.96 23.25
N LEU A 134 -0.94 1.34 22.11
CA LEU A 134 -0.59 1.84 20.77
C LEU A 134 -1.23 3.19 20.38
N PRO A 135 -2.46 3.55 20.82
CA PRO A 135 -3.02 4.87 20.55
C PRO A 135 -2.71 5.91 21.63
N THR A 136 -1.84 5.62 22.60
CA THR A 136 -1.53 6.55 23.70
C THR A 136 -0.37 7.48 23.35
N GLU A 137 -0.30 8.63 24.03
CA GLU A 137 0.79 9.59 23.82
C GLU A 137 2.14 8.96 24.18
N GLY A 138 3.10 9.03 23.25
CA GLY A 138 4.47 8.54 23.46
C GLY A 138 4.72 7.05 23.15
N SER A 139 3.73 6.33 22.61
CA SER A 139 3.88 4.93 22.14
C SER A 139 4.60 4.79 20.80
#